data_AF-A0A7J2UW12-F1
#
_entry.id   AF-A0A7J2UW12-F1
#
_cell.length_a   1.000
_cell.length_b   1.000
_cell.length_c   1.000
_cell.angle_alpha   90.00
_cell.angle_beta   90.00
_cell.angle_gamma   90.00
#
_symmetry.space_group_name_H-M   'P 1'
#
loop_
_entity.id
_entity.type
_entity.pdbx_description
1 polymer ?
#
loop_
_entity_poly.entity_id
_entity_poly.type
_entity_poly.pdbx_seq_one_letter_code
_entity_poly.pdbx_strand_id
1 'polypeptide(L)'
;STPYLDDADAVWSYDSTKGEFYYGYGLLLVVDVQTQLPIAAQFVQRKQASKEEWTAVIHDGMLVKKPRILLGDSGLDIVELQEQLIDERVLPIISYNPRNTNEPLDIKYRVEDPVQKRTDKVSLNKKELDRTFKKRSAVENTNNVLKQMGLEDLHVKGWNAVKTQVYIILILRLAIAIARYCNDQHCNLRRISIGE
;
A
#
# COMPACT_ATOMS: atom_id res chain seq x y z
N SER A 1 5.40 26.27 0.81
CA SER A 1 4.06 26.33 1.41
C SER A 1 3.32 25.10 0.96
N THR A 2 2.57 24.43 1.84
CA THR A 2 1.64 23.38 1.40
C THR A 2 0.59 24.10 0.55
N PRO A 3 0.52 23.88 -0.78
CA PRO A 3 -0.63 24.37 -1.52
C PRO A 3 -1.87 23.75 -0.86
N TYR A 4 -3.00 24.48 -0.85
CA TYR A 4 -4.28 24.00 -0.33
C TYR A 4 -4.50 24.04 1.19
N LEU A 5 -3.76 24.83 1.97
CA LEU A 5 -4.09 25.07 3.40
C LEU A 5 -5.52 25.62 3.63
N ASP A 6 -6.16 26.13 2.57
CA ASP A 6 -7.51 26.66 2.56
C ASP A 6 -8.57 25.68 2.00
N ASP A 7 -8.18 24.44 1.66
CA ASP A 7 -9.16 23.42 1.24
C ASP A 7 -9.95 22.93 2.46
N ALA A 8 -11.24 23.28 2.54
CA ALA A 8 -12.11 22.98 3.69
C ALA A 8 -12.36 21.47 3.91
N ASP A 9 -12.16 20.63 2.89
CA ASP A 9 -12.40 19.19 2.97
C ASP A 9 -11.14 18.39 3.36
N ALA A 10 -9.97 19.03 3.34
CA ALA A 10 -8.70 18.42 3.75
C ALA A 10 -8.52 18.50 5.27
N VAL A 11 -7.71 17.58 5.82
CA VAL A 11 -7.49 17.51 7.27
C VAL A 11 -6.00 17.49 7.61
N TRP A 12 -5.68 18.04 8.78
CA TRP A 12 -4.35 17.92 9.35
C TRP A 12 -4.10 16.49 9.85
N SER A 13 -2.96 15.93 9.47
CA SER A 13 -2.49 14.61 9.91
C SER A 13 -1.04 14.72 10.40
N TYR A 14 -0.73 14.10 11.53
CA TYR A 14 0.64 14.06 12.06
C TYR A 14 1.43 12.87 11.50
N ASP A 15 2.66 13.12 11.06
CA ASP A 15 3.66 12.11 10.72
C ASP A 15 4.66 11.95 11.86
N SER A 16 4.51 10.90 12.65
CA SER A 16 5.45 10.60 13.75
C SER A 16 6.85 10.21 13.28
N THR A 17 7.01 9.77 12.03
CA THR A 17 8.31 9.36 11.48
C THR A 17 9.12 10.59 11.06
N LYS A 18 8.46 11.63 10.56
CA LYS A 18 9.11 12.89 10.16
C LYS A 18 9.00 14.00 11.20
N GLY A 19 8.13 13.85 12.19
CA GLY A 19 7.85 14.88 13.20
C GLY A 19 7.07 16.07 12.65
N GLU A 20 6.33 15.90 11.56
CA GLU A 20 5.71 16.99 10.80
C GLU A 20 4.19 16.80 10.63
N PHE A 21 3.47 17.91 10.47
CA PHE A 21 2.06 17.90 10.11
C PHE A 21 1.88 18.03 8.59
N TYR A 22 0.97 17.23 8.05
CA TYR A 22 0.58 17.23 6.65
C TYR A 22 -0.88 17.65 6.55
N TYR A 23 -1.16 18.62 5.67
CA TYR A 23 -2.52 19.01 5.33
C TYR A 23 -2.88 18.40 3.98
N GLY A 24 -3.95 17.61 3.91
CA GLY A 24 -4.38 17.00 2.67
C GLY A 24 -5.24 15.77 2.89
N TYR A 25 -5.17 14.86 1.93
CA TYR A 25 -5.94 13.62 1.88
C TYR A 25 -4.99 12.41 1.94
N GLY A 26 -5.54 11.24 2.24
CA GLY A 26 -4.83 9.96 2.16
C GLY A 26 -5.25 9.15 0.93
N LEU A 27 -4.32 8.35 0.43
CA LEU A 27 -4.56 7.36 -0.61
C LEU A 27 -4.04 6.02 -0.12
N LEU A 28 -4.95 5.06 0.04
CA LEU A 28 -4.59 3.66 0.27
C LEU A 28 -4.39 3.01 -1.08
N LEU A 29 -3.30 2.26 -1.23
CA LEU A 29 -2.89 1.69 -2.50
C LEU A 29 -2.44 0.24 -2.32
N VAL A 30 -3.02 -0.66 -3.11
CA VAL A 30 -2.55 -2.05 -3.24
C VAL A 30 -1.87 -2.19 -4.59
N VAL A 31 -0.65 -2.72 -4.56
CA VAL A 31 0.22 -2.81 -5.74
C VAL A 31 0.59 -4.26 -6.01
N ASP A 32 0.49 -4.69 -7.27
CA ASP A 32 1.09 -5.95 -7.68
C ASP A 32 2.62 -5.82 -7.74
N VAL A 33 3.31 -6.54 -6.86
CA VAL A 33 4.78 -6.46 -6.73
C VAL A 33 5.52 -6.79 -8.03
N GLN A 34 4.97 -7.66 -8.88
CA GLN A 34 5.62 -8.10 -10.11
C GLN A 34 5.61 -6.99 -11.17
N THR A 35 4.43 -6.43 -11.43
CA THR A 35 4.20 -5.41 -12.47
C THR A 35 4.38 -3.98 -11.98
N GLN A 36 4.34 -3.75 -10.66
CA GLN A 36 4.28 -2.43 -10.01
C GLN A 36 3.09 -1.59 -10.51
N LEU A 37 1.97 -2.27 -10.78
CA LEU A 37 0.72 -1.62 -11.13
C LEU A 37 -0.18 -1.52 -9.90
N PRO A 38 -0.90 -0.39 -9.74
CA PRO A 38 -1.94 -0.28 -8.73
C PRO A 38 -3.10 -1.21 -9.13
N ILE A 39 -3.49 -2.12 -8.23
CA ILE A 39 -4.59 -3.08 -8.46
C ILE A 39 -5.84 -2.78 -7.64
N ALA A 40 -5.71 -2.03 -6.56
CA ALA A 40 -6.82 -1.45 -5.82
C ALA A 40 -6.38 -0.15 -5.14
N ALA A 41 -7.33 0.76 -4.93
CA ALA A 41 -7.07 2.03 -4.29
C ALA A 41 -8.31 2.60 -3.59
N GLN A 42 -8.10 3.20 -2.42
CA GLN A 42 -9.16 3.89 -1.67
C GLN A 42 -8.71 5.29 -1.27
N PHE A 43 -9.48 6.30 -1.67
CA PHE A 43 -9.26 7.68 -1.27
C PHE A 43 -9.90 7.95 0.09
N VAL A 44 -9.14 8.54 1.03
CA VAL A 44 -9.55 8.79 2.41
C VAL A 44 -9.23 10.21 2.82
N GLN A 45 -9.97 10.78 3.78
CA GLN A 45 -9.73 12.16 4.22
C GLN A 45 -8.45 12.32 5.03
N ARG A 46 -8.03 11.27 5.75
CA ARG A 46 -6.94 11.30 6.74
C ARG A 46 -5.77 10.43 6.31
N LYS A 47 -4.57 10.73 6.81
CA LYS A 47 -3.38 9.90 6.57
C LYS A 47 -3.51 8.49 7.18
N GLN A 48 -4.06 8.40 8.38
CA GLN A 48 -4.23 7.13 9.08
C GLN A 48 -5.61 6.55 8.76
N ALA A 49 -5.65 5.64 7.81
CA ALA A 49 -6.86 4.88 7.53
C ALA A 49 -7.23 3.96 8.70
N SER A 50 -8.53 3.72 8.86
CA SER A 50 -9.04 2.77 9.82
C SER A 50 -8.73 1.35 9.38
N LYS A 51 -8.88 0.41 10.30
CA LYS A 51 -8.76 -1.02 10.02
C LYS A 51 -9.72 -1.47 8.93
N GLU A 52 -10.94 -0.97 8.95
CA GLU A 52 -12.00 -1.31 8.00
C GLU A 52 -11.64 -0.83 6.59
N GLU A 53 -11.10 0.39 6.47
CA GLU A 53 -10.63 0.94 5.19
C GLU A 53 -9.47 0.13 4.62
N TRP A 54 -8.48 -0.24 5.45
CA TRP A 54 -7.38 -1.10 5.00
C TRP A 54 -7.83 -2.50 4.61
N THR A 55 -8.72 -3.10 5.40
CA THR A 55 -9.25 -4.44 5.12
C THR A 55 -10.02 -4.44 3.79
N ALA A 56 -10.88 -3.44 3.58
CA ALA A 56 -11.66 -3.30 2.35
C ALA A 56 -10.75 -3.17 1.11
N VAL A 57 -9.79 -2.24 1.10
CA VAL A 57 -8.94 -2.02 -0.08
C VAL A 57 -8.02 -3.23 -0.37
N ILE A 58 -7.57 -3.94 0.67
CA ILE A 58 -6.78 -5.18 0.49
C ILE A 58 -7.65 -6.26 -0.14
N HIS A 59 -8.88 -6.44 0.33
CA HIS A 59 -9.82 -7.41 -0.23
C HIS A 59 -10.16 -7.07 -1.69
N ASP A 60 -10.38 -5.80 -2.02
CA ASP A 60 -10.56 -5.35 -3.42
C ASP A 60 -9.37 -5.76 -4.31
N GLY A 61 -8.14 -5.59 -3.82
CA GLY A 61 -6.94 -6.02 -4.52
C GLY A 61 -6.87 -7.55 -4.70
N MET A 62 -7.31 -8.30 -3.69
CA MET A 62 -7.36 -9.77 -3.73
C MET A 62 -8.42 -10.30 -4.69
N LEU A 63 -9.52 -9.58 -4.92
CA LEU A 63 -10.50 -9.89 -5.95
C LEU A 63 -9.91 -9.80 -7.36
N VAL A 64 -9.03 -8.82 -7.60
CA VAL A 64 -8.33 -8.67 -8.89
C VAL A 64 -7.28 -9.78 -9.07
N LYS A 65 -6.47 -10.04 -8.04
CA LYS A 65 -5.40 -11.05 -8.09
C LYS A 65 -5.16 -11.63 -6.70
N LYS A 66 -5.64 -12.85 -6.45
CA LYS A 66 -5.41 -13.54 -5.17
C LYS A 66 -3.91 -13.81 -4.95
N PRO A 67 -3.27 -13.18 -3.95
CA PRO A 67 -1.84 -13.34 -3.71
C PRO A 67 -1.56 -14.59 -2.87
N ARG A 68 -0.31 -15.07 -2.90
CA ARG A 68 0.20 -16.01 -1.89
C ARG A 68 0.77 -15.31 -0.67
N ILE A 69 1.24 -14.07 -0.86
CA ILE A 69 1.94 -13.27 0.15
C ILE A 69 1.43 -11.83 0.05
N LEU A 70 1.09 -11.24 1.19
CA LEU A 70 0.82 -9.81 1.32
C LEU A 70 2.01 -9.15 2.03
N LEU A 71 2.48 -8.00 1.56
CA LEU A 71 3.55 -7.22 2.19
C LEU A 71 2.99 -5.92 2.75
N GLY A 72 3.37 -5.55 3.97
CA GLY A 72 2.91 -4.31 4.60
C GLY A 72 3.92 -3.74 5.60
N ASP A 73 3.86 -2.44 5.84
CA ASP A 73 4.62 -1.82 6.92
C ASP A 73 3.91 -1.97 8.27
N SER A 74 4.48 -1.40 9.33
CA SER A 74 3.93 -1.49 10.69
C SER A 74 2.59 -0.76 10.86
N GLY A 75 2.19 0.10 9.92
CA GLY A 75 0.86 0.71 9.89
C GLY A 75 -0.23 -0.30 9.53
N LEU A 76 0.13 -1.40 8.88
CA LEU A 76 -0.75 -2.55 8.59
C LEU A 76 -0.68 -3.64 9.66
N ASP A 77 -0.03 -3.38 10.79
CA ASP A 77 0.06 -4.33 11.90
C ASP A 77 -1.25 -4.46 12.68
N ILE A 78 -2.26 -5.01 12.00
CA ILE A 78 -3.62 -5.22 12.47
C ILE A 78 -3.81 -6.72 12.65
N VAL A 79 -4.03 -7.16 13.91
CA VAL A 79 -4.07 -8.58 14.27
C VAL A 79 -5.17 -9.33 13.53
N GLU A 80 -6.38 -8.78 13.48
CA GLU A 80 -7.51 -9.49 12.89
C GLU A 80 -7.40 -9.58 11.37
N LEU A 81 -6.81 -8.57 10.71
CA LEU A 81 -6.50 -8.64 9.28
C LEU A 81 -5.48 -9.77 9.00
N GLN A 82 -4.50 -9.96 9.88
CA GLN A 82 -3.51 -11.04 9.73
C GLN A 82 -4.17 -12.42 9.83
N GLU A 83 -5.04 -12.60 10.80
CA GLU A 83 -5.79 -13.85 11.00
C GLU A 83 -6.67 -14.14 9.77
N GLN A 84 -7.41 -13.14 9.28
CA GLN A 84 -8.21 -13.25 8.05
C GLN A 84 -7.36 -13.67 6.85
N LEU A 85 -6.22 -13.02 6.63
CA LEU A 85 -5.32 -13.35 5.52
C LEU A 85 -4.81 -14.80 5.62
N ILE A 86 -4.41 -15.24 6.82
CA ILE A 86 -3.93 -16.61 7.05
C ILE A 86 -5.05 -17.63 6.76
N ASP A 87 -6.27 -17.36 7.20
CA ASP A 87 -7.43 -18.22 6.96
C ASP A 87 -7.76 -18.31 5.46
N GLU A 88 -7.55 -17.22 4.72
CA GLU A 88 -7.68 -17.16 3.27
C GLU A 88 -6.48 -17.78 2.51
N ARG A 89 -5.52 -18.35 3.23
CA ARG A 89 -4.26 -18.95 2.74
C ARG A 89 -3.30 -17.95 2.09
N VAL A 90 -3.34 -16.71 2.56
CA VAL A 90 -2.38 -15.65 2.23
C VAL A 90 -1.41 -15.49 3.39
N LEU A 91 -0.10 -15.49 3.12
CA LEU A 91 0.91 -15.23 4.15
C LEU A 91 1.14 -13.71 4.29
N PRO A 92 0.70 -13.06 5.38
CA PRO A 92 1.08 -11.68 5.63
C PRO A 92 2.54 -11.58 6.10
N ILE A 93 3.36 -10.80 5.42
CA ILE A 93 4.69 -10.40 5.89
C ILE A 93 4.65 -8.90 6.15
N ILE A 94 4.23 -8.57 7.38
CA ILE A 94 3.97 -7.22 7.85
C ILE A 94 4.90 -6.93 9.02
N SER A 95 5.56 -5.77 9.00
CA SER A 95 6.44 -5.36 10.12
C SER A 95 5.66 -5.30 11.42
N TYR A 96 6.24 -5.87 12.49
CA TYR A 96 5.65 -5.78 13.82
C TYR A 96 5.73 -4.35 14.38
N ASN A 97 4.64 -3.87 14.95
CA ASN A 97 4.54 -2.60 15.65
C ASN A 97 4.52 -2.85 17.17
N PRO A 98 5.65 -2.69 17.88
CA PRO A 98 5.71 -2.92 19.32
C PRO A 98 4.87 -1.92 20.13
N ARG A 99 4.44 -0.81 19.53
CA ARG A 99 3.60 0.21 20.20
C ARG A 99 2.14 -0.20 20.34
N ASN A 100 1.72 -1.27 19.66
CA ASN A 100 0.34 -1.76 19.71
C ASN A 100 0.04 -2.63 20.95
N THR A 101 1.03 -2.87 21.82
CA THR A 101 0.88 -3.68 23.03
C THR A 101 1.75 -3.13 24.17
N ASN A 102 1.31 -3.35 25.41
CA ASN A 102 2.11 -3.04 26.61
C ASN A 102 3.24 -4.07 26.83
N GLU A 103 3.11 -5.25 26.24
CA GLU A 103 4.05 -6.36 26.33
C GLU A 103 4.59 -6.68 24.93
N PRO A 104 5.66 -5.99 24.48
CA PRO A 104 6.17 -6.17 23.14
C PRO A 104 6.87 -7.53 22.97
N LEU A 105 6.61 -8.19 21.86
CA LEU A 105 7.24 -9.45 21.47
C LEU A 105 8.59 -9.20 20.78
N ASP A 106 9.54 -10.13 20.96
CA ASP A 106 10.81 -10.16 20.21
C ASP A 106 10.64 -10.83 18.83
N ILE A 107 9.87 -10.16 17.97
CA ILE A 107 9.59 -10.58 16.60
C ILE A 107 9.80 -9.42 15.63
N LYS A 108 10.14 -9.75 14.38
CA LYS A 108 10.32 -8.75 13.32
C LYS A 108 9.05 -8.58 12.50
N TYR A 109 8.41 -9.70 12.19
CA TYR A 109 7.17 -9.75 11.43
C TYR A 109 6.04 -10.25 12.32
N ARG A 110 4.87 -9.61 12.25
CA ARG A 110 3.72 -9.98 13.09
C ARG A 110 3.32 -11.44 12.91
N VAL A 111 3.47 -12.00 11.71
CA VAL A 111 3.16 -13.41 11.39
C VAL A 111 4.00 -14.43 12.19
N GLU A 112 5.13 -14.03 12.77
CA GLU A 112 5.90 -14.90 13.65
C GLU A 112 5.11 -15.30 14.90
N ASP A 113 4.30 -14.39 15.47
CA ASP A 113 3.49 -14.63 16.66
C ASP A 113 2.44 -15.75 16.49
N PRO A 114 1.51 -15.69 15.52
CA PRO A 114 0.53 -16.76 15.34
C PRO A 114 1.16 -18.09 14.92
N VAL A 115 2.30 -18.09 14.22
CA VAL A 115 2.99 -19.34 13.86
C VAL A 115 3.61 -20.00 15.10
N GLN A 116 4.31 -19.22 15.92
CA GLN A 116 4.91 -19.72 17.18
C GLN A 116 3.84 -20.24 18.16
N LYS A 117 2.66 -19.59 18.20
CA LYS A 117 1.52 -20.04 19.02
C LYS A 117 0.88 -21.34 18.50
N ARG A 118 0.93 -21.60 17.19
CA ARG A 118 0.28 -22.77 16.57
C ARG A 118 1.17 -24.02 16.59
N THR A 119 2.49 -23.87 16.52
CA THR A 119 3.41 -25.01 16.52
C THR A 119 4.84 -24.64 16.90
N ASP A 120 5.47 -25.54 17.65
CA ASP A 120 6.90 -25.56 17.98
C ASP A 120 7.76 -26.32 16.95
N LYS A 121 7.13 -27.09 16.05
CA LYS A 121 7.79 -28.00 15.11
C LYS A 121 8.16 -27.35 13.77
N VAL A 122 7.48 -26.26 13.41
CA VAL A 122 7.69 -25.55 12.15
C VAL A 122 8.10 -24.12 12.46
N SER A 123 9.25 -23.70 11.90
CA SER A 123 9.74 -22.34 12.03
C SER A 123 9.74 -21.63 10.68
N LEU A 124 9.46 -20.32 10.70
CA LEU A 124 9.58 -19.50 9.52
C LEU A 124 11.06 -19.27 9.19
N ASN A 125 11.40 -19.40 7.91
CA ASN A 125 12.74 -19.04 7.45
C ASN A 125 12.90 -17.52 7.44
N LYS A 126 13.49 -16.96 8.50
CA LYS A 126 13.69 -15.51 8.66
C LYS A 126 14.45 -14.88 7.49
N LYS A 127 15.44 -15.57 6.91
CA LYS A 127 16.18 -15.07 5.73
C LYS A 127 15.27 -14.94 4.51
N GLU A 128 14.34 -15.87 4.33
CA GLU A 128 13.38 -15.83 3.23
C GLU A 128 12.32 -14.77 3.43
N LEU A 129 11.84 -14.57 4.67
CA LEU A 129 10.96 -13.46 5.02
C LEU A 129 11.64 -12.13 4.69
N ASP A 130 12.88 -11.93 5.13
CA ASP A 130 13.67 -10.72 4.86
C ASP A 130 13.84 -10.46 3.37
N ARG A 131 14.20 -11.51 2.61
CA ARG A 131 14.36 -11.43 1.15
C ARG A 131 13.04 -11.06 0.46
N THR A 132 11.93 -11.64 0.91
CA THR A 132 10.61 -11.39 0.35
C THR A 132 10.13 -9.99 0.70
N PHE A 133 10.32 -9.57 1.95
CA PHE A 133 9.93 -8.26 2.45
C PHE A 133 10.64 -7.10 1.74
N LYS A 134 11.88 -7.30 1.26
CA LYS A 134 12.58 -6.31 0.42
C LYS A 134 11.82 -5.95 -0.85
N LYS A 135 10.95 -6.83 -1.36
CA LYS A 135 10.15 -6.56 -2.56
C LYS A 135 9.06 -5.50 -2.35
N ARG A 136 8.80 -5.07 -1.09
CA ARG A 136 7.86 -3.98 -0.78
C ARG A 136 8.26 -2.63 -1.41
N SER A 137 9.54 -2.45 -1.79
CA SER A 137 9.99 -1.28 -2.56
C SER A 137 9.27 -1.10 -3.90
N ALA A 138 8.54 -2.12 -4.37
CA ALA A 138 7.57 -2.00 -5.45
C ALA A 138 6.54 -0.88 -5.22
N VAL A 139 6.10 -0.67 -3.97
CA VAL A 139 5.15 0.41 -3.62
C VAL A 139 5.81 1.77 -3.80
N GLU A 140 7.05 1.96 -3.32
CA GLU A 140 7.80 3.20 -3.48
C GLU A 140 8.03 3.54 -4.96
N ASN A 141 8.38 2.53 -5.77
CA ASN A 141 8.52 2.72 -7.22
C ASN A 141 7.19 3.11 -7.88
N THR A 142 6.08 2.50 -7.47
CA THR A 142 4.74 2.83 -7.95
C THR A 142 4.38 4.27 -7.58
N ASN A 143 4.63 4.68 -6.33
CA ASN A 143 4.43 6.06 -5.89
C ASN A 143 5.25 7.03 -6.73
N ASN A 144 6.54 6.76 -6.97
CA ASN A 144 7.38 7.62 -7.81
C ASN A 144 6.84 7.78 -9.23
N VAL A 145 6.31 6.70 -9.81
CA VAL A 145 5.64 6.76 -11.11
C VAL A 145 4.38 7.62 -11.06
N LEU A 146 3.52 7.44 -10.05
CA LEU A 146 2.30 8.22 -9.91
C LEU A 146 2.60 9.71 -9.67
N LYS A 147 3.67 10.04 -8.95
CA LYS A 147 4.15 11.42 -8.78
C LYS A 147 4.53 12.05 -10.12
N GLN A 148 5.25 11.33 -10.97
CA GLN A 148 5.57 11.80 -12.34
C GLN A 148 4.31 12.02 -13.19
N MET A 149 3.19 11.36 -12.86
CA MET A 149 1.89 11.55 -13.51
C MET A 149 1.05 12.67 -12.85
N GLY A 150 1.62 13.46 -11.94
CA GLY A 150 0.98 14.61 -11.32
C GLY A 150 0.25 14.32 -10.01
N LEU A 151 0.52 13.20 -9.33
CA LEU A 151 -0.14 12.88 -8.05
C LEU A 151 0.23 13.87 -6.92
N GLU A 152 1.41 14.51 -6.99
CA GLU A 152 1.84 15.54 -6.01
C GLU A 152 1.44 16.97 -6.43
N ASP A 153 1.09 17.18 -7.69
CA ASP A 153 0.81 18.49 -8.29
C ASP A 153 -0.68 18.62 -8.66
N LEU A 154 -1.56 18.23 -7.74
CA LEU A 154 -3.00 18.39 -7.92
C LEU A 154 -3.32 19.89 -7.93
N HIS A 155 -4.09 20.37 -8.90
CA HIS A 155 -4.48 21.79 -9.08
C HIS A 155 -5.97 22.05 -8.78
N VAL A 156 -6.60 21.12 -8.07
CA VAL A 156 -8.02 21.14 -7.72
C VAL A 156 -8.20 21.10 -6.21
N LYS A 157 -9.35 21.58 -5.73
CA LYS A 157 -9.73 21.64 -4.31
C LYS A 157 -11.06 20.94 -4.08
N GLY A 158 -11.27 20.47 -2.87
CA GLY A 158 -12.51 19.83 -2.43
C GLY A 158 -12.52 18.34 -2.72
N TRP A 159 -13.17 17.60 -1.83
CA TRP A 159 -13.14 16.14 -1.75
C TRP A 159 -13.37 15.47 -3.11
N ASN A 160 -14.44 15.85 -3.81
CA ASN A 160 -14.84 15.22 -5.06
C ASN A 160 -13.88 15.51 -6.21
N ALA A 161 -13.35 16.73 -6.31
CA ALA A 161 -12.46 17.10 -7.40
C ALA A 161 -11.09 16.41 -7.24
N VAL A 162 -10.54 16.44 -6.03
CA VAL A 162 -9.26 15.79 -5.72
C VAL A 162 -9.39 14.28 -5.89
N LYS A 163 -10.43 13.65 -5.32
CA LYS A 163 -10.72 12.23 -5.49
C LYS A 163 -10.80 11.82 -6.96
N THR A 164 -11.52 12.62 -7.77
CA THR A 164 -11.67 12.37 -9.22
C THR A 164 -10.32 12.44 -9.93
N GLN A 165 -9.52 13.48 -9.68
CA GLN A 165 -8.21 13.63 -10.30
C GLN A 165 -7.26 12.47 -9.93
N VAL A 166 -7.24 12.06 -8.65
CA VAL A 166 -6.46 10.91 -8.18
C VAL A 166 -6.85 9.63 -8.91
N TYR A 167 -8.16 9.32 -9.01
CA TYR A 167 -8.59 8.12 -9.73
C TYR A 167 -8.33 8.19 -11.24
N ILE A 168 -8.42 9.37 -11.87
CA ILE A 168 -8.03 9.54 -13.28
C ILE A 168 -6.55 9.20 -13.48
N ILE A 169 -5.66 9.64 -12.59
CA ILE A 169 -4.23 9.32 -12.65
C ILE A 169 -4.01 7.80 -12.55
N LEU A 170 -4.71 7.12 -11.62
CA LEU A 170 -4.63 5.67 -11.47
C LEU A 170 -5.14 4.91 -12.71
N ILE A 171 -6.26 5.36 -13.29
CA ILE A 171 -6.81 4.78 -14.53
C ILE A 171 -5.84 5.00 -15.69
N LEU A 172 -5.29 6.21 -15.84
CA LEU A 172 -4.31 6.52 -16.87
C LEU A 172 -3.07 5.63 -16.75
N ARG A 173 -2.63 5.34 -15.52
CA ARG A 173 -1.47 4.46 -15.26
C ARG A 173 -1.72 3.05 -15.79
N LEU A 174 -2.93 2.52 -15.60
CA LEU A 174 -3.36 1.23 -16.13
C LEU A 174 -3.51 1.27 -17.64
N ALA A 175 -4.10 2.33 -18.20
CA ALA A 175 -4.25 2.50 -19.64
C ALA A 175 -2.89 2.51 -20.36
N ILE A 176 -1.89 3.22 -19.82
CA ILE A 176 -0.51 3.21 -20.33
C ILE A 176 0.08 1.79 -20.26
N ALA A 177 -0.14 1.06 -19.17
CA ALA A 177 0.35 -0.31 -19.03
C ALA A 177 -0.27 -1.25 -20.08
N ILE A 178 -1.59 -1.15 -20.30
CA ILE A 178 -2.31 -1.93 -21.31
C ILE A 178 -1.79 -1.60 -22.71
N ALA A 179 -1.68 -0.31 -23.06
CA ALA A 179 -1.17 0.12 -24.36
C ALA A 179 0.23 -0.44 -24.65
N ARG A 180 1.11 -0.44 -23.64
CA ARG A 180 2.45 -1.00 -23.76
C ARG A 180 2.45 -2.51 -23.91
N TYR A 181 1.62 -3.22 -23.14
CA TYR A 181 1.49 -4.68 -23.25
C TYR A 181 0.93 -5.12 -24.59
N CYS A 182 -0.05 -4.38 -25.13
CA CYS A 182 -0.61 -4.62 -26.45
C CYS A 182 0.43 -4.39 -27.57
N ASN A 183 1.36 -3.46 -27.39
CA ASN A 183 2.43 -3.19 -28.35
C ASN A 183 3.59 -4.21 -28.23
N ASP A 184 3.99 -4.56 -27.02
CA ASP A 184 5.04 -5.53 -26.73
C ASP A 184 4.70 -6.33 -25.45
N GLN A 185 4.41 -7.62 -25.60
CA GLN A 185 4.06 -8.49 -24.49
C GLN A 185 5.21 -8.73 -23.49
N HIS A 186 6.45 -8.43 -23.87
CA HIS A 186 7.63 -8.52 -23.02
C HIS A 186 8.05 -7.17 -22.41
N CYS A 187 7.25 -6.12 -22.62
CA CYS A 187 7.61 -4.78 -22.17
C CYS A 187 7.70 -4.69 -20.64
N ASN A 188 8.59 -3.82 -20.16
CA ASN A 188 8.70 -3.53 -18.74
C ASN A 188 7.57 -2.59 -18.29
N LEU A 189 6.47 -3.15 -17.79
CA LEU A 189 5.27 -2.42 -17.33
C LEU A 189 5.52 -1.44 -16.19
N ARG A 190 6.67 -1.48 -15.51
CA ARG A 190 7.00 -0.63 -14.35
C ARG A 190 7.29 0.83 -14.71
N ARG A 191 7.58 1.12 -15.98
CA ARG A 191 7.93 2.46 -16.47
C ARG A 191 6.74 3.13 -17.16
N ILE A 192 6.79 4.46 -17.26
CA ILE A 192 5.79 5.26 -18.00
C ILE A 192 6.28 5.80 -19.34
N SER A 193 7.56 5.65 -19.68
CA SER A 193 8.12 6.15 -20.95
C SER A 193 7.39 5.52 -22.14
N ILE A 194 6.64 6.35 -22.87
CA ILE A 194 5.98 6.01 -24.13
C ILE A 194 7.00 6.30 -25.26
N GLY A 195 7.95 5.39 -25.46
CA GLY A 195 8.94 5.48 -26.53
C GLY A 195 10.05 6.53 -26.36
N GLU A 196 11.24 6.17 -26.82
CA GLU A 196 12.02 7.03 -27.73
C GLU A 196 11.71 6.57 -29.15
#